data_AF-A0A089J2T0-F1
#
_entry.id   AF-A0A089J2T0-F1
#
_cell.length_a   1.000
_cell.length_b   1.000
_cell.length_c   1.000
_cell.angle_alpha   90.00
_cell.angle_beta   90.00
_cell.angle_gamma   90.00
#
_symmetry.space_group_name_H-M   'P 1'
#
loop_
_entity.id
_entity.type
_entity.pdbx_description
1 polymer ?
#
loop_
_entity_poly.entity_id
_entity_poly.type
_entity_poly.pdbx_seq_one_letter_code
_entity_poly.pdbx_strand_id
1 'polypeptide(L)'
;MSRPYVTATSTNKLHLFLAELDSRMKDFESLDGVQGITLNGGLSRGYADELSEIDLVFYLESSPYELWNSGQSPIPLGITRIGSYLYDIKISDLEEELQRSWESVALWDLSYAKVLYDPTGQIAKMMSEKLAHTPEPLHAEGLLFNCWWYFRLAGDIWIHRGDPVQGHSMLNMAATRLLEALFIANREYVPHEKWLVHMSRTLPWTPACWETRLKEMMSTGDLSKESLIVRQAIIEHLWREVDSYIISKECPGYNLNVMHKTFYDLLKFLLPKDSLPIKEWTDRMGLSMLSREPFVRFTSVTKDQIIVDKHKLLSIQPEELDSWFAALVEQIKEESE
;
A
#
# COMPACT_ATOMS: atom_id res chain seq x y z
N MET A 1 -11.07 -8.94 11.68
CA MET A 1 -11.95 -8.13 10.82
C MET A 1 -12.29 -8.92 9.58
N SER A 2 -13.48 -8.74 8.98
CA SER A 2 -13.78 -9.38 7.68
C SER A 2 -13.00 -8.68 6.58
N ARG A 3 -12.33 -9.46 5.72
CA ARG A 3 -11.61 -8.90 4.57
C ARG A 3 -12.58 -8.34 3.53
N PRO A 4 -12.17 -7.33 2.74
CA PRO A 4 -12.96 -6.84 1.62
C PRO A 4 -13.34 -7.96 0.65
N TYR A 5 -14.49 -7.83 0.00
CA TYR A 5 -15.01 -8.85 -0.91
C TYR A 5 -15.64 -8.24 -2.16
N VAL A 6 -15.74 -9.06 -3.19
CA VAL A 6 -16.24 -8.66 -4.52
C VAL A 6 -17.76 -8.48 -4.48
N THR A 7 -18.24 -7.31 -4.90
CA THR A 7 -19.68 -6.98 -5.01
C THR A 7 -20.12 -6.71 -6.46
N ALA A 8 -19.56 -7.43 -7.43
CA ALA A 8 -19.92 -7.29 -8.83
C ALA A 8 -21.40 -7.70 -9.07
N THR A 9 -22.07 -7.04 -10.01
CA THR A 9 -23.50 -7.23 -10.29
C THR A 9 -23.79 -8.21 -11.43
N SER A 10 -22.76 -8.56 -12.20
CA SER A 10 -22.82 -9.61 -13.23
C SER A 10 -22.97 -11.00 -12.62
N THR A 11 -23.44 -11.95 -13.43
CA THR A 11 -23.70 -13.32 -12.98
C THR A 11 -22.40 -14.00 -12.55
N ASN A 12 -22.32 -14.37 -11.27
CA ASN A 12 -21.17 -15.09 -10.74
C ASN A 12 -21.19 -16.57 -11.18
N LYS A 13 -20.26 -16.93 -12.05
CA LYS A 13 -20.07 -18.28 -12.62
C LYS A 13 -19.03 -19.11 -11.87
N LEU A 14 -18.57 -18.67 -10.68
CA LEU A 14 -17.52 -19.34 -9.90
C LEU A 14 -17.68 -20.86 -9.80
N HIS A 15 -18.90 -21.36 -9.56
CA HIS A 15 -19.16 -22.79 -9.42
C HIS A 15 -18.79 -23.60 -10.67
N LEU A 16 -18.91 -23.04 -11.88
CA LEU A 16 -18.52 -23.70 -13.12
C LEU A 16 -17.00 -23.82 -13.25
N PHE A 17 -16.29 -22.75 -12.88
CA PHE A 17 -14.83 -22.71 -12.90
C PHE A 17 -14.22 -23.64 -11.84
N LEU A 18 -14.81 -23.70 -10.64
CA LEU A 18 -14.37 -24.64 -9.61
C LEU A 18 -14.61 -26.09 -10.03
N ALA A 19 -15.73 -26.39 -10.69
CA ALA A 19 -15.97 -27.74 -11.21
C ALA A 19 -14.97 -28.16 -12.30
N GLU A 20 -14.58 -27.24 -13.20
CA GLU A 20 -13.49 -27.50 -14.16
C GLU A 20 -12.18 -27.77 -13.41
N LEU A 21 -11.80 -26.91 -12.46
CA LEU A 21 -10.58 -27.07 -11.68
C LEU A 21 -10.55 -28.41 -10.95
N ASP A 22 -11.61 -28.76 -10.23
CA ASP A 22 -11.75 -30.03 -9.51
C ASP A 22 -11.57 -31.24 -10.44
N SER A 23 -12.06 -31.15 -11.69
CA SER A 23 -11.91 -32.22 -12.68
C SER A 23 -10.47 -32.43 -13.15
N ARG A 24 -9.60 -31.42 -12.99
CA ARG A 24 -8.18 -31.41 -13.41
C ARG A 24 -7.21 -31.70 -12.27
N MET A 25 -7.64 -31.52 -11.01
CA MET A 25 -6.74 -31.54 -9.86
C MET A 25 -5.86 -32.80 -9.78
N LYS A 26 -6.42 -33.98 -10.04
CA LYS A 26 -5.65 -35.24 -10.03
C LYS A 26 -4.50 -35.26 -11.04
N ASP A 27 -4.70 -34.67 -12.21
CA ASP A 27 -3.65 -34.59 -13.23
C ASP A 27 -2.54 -33.65 -12.75
N PHE A 28 -2.91 -32.51 -12.16
CA PHE A 28 -1.98 -31.52 -11.64
C PHE A 28 -1.18 -32.00 -10.42
N GLU A 29 -1.83 -32.70 -9.48
CA GLU A 29 -1.21 -33.30 -8.29
C GLU A 29 -0.19 -34.38 -8.65
N SER A 30 -0.37 -35.04 -9.80
CA SER A 30 0.52 -36.11 -10.28
C SER A 30 1.78 -35.63 -10.98
N LEU A 31 1.91 -34.32 -11.24
CA LEU A 31 3.06 -33.74 -11.90
C LEU A 31 4.31 -33.82 -11.01
N ASP A 32 5.41 -34.27 -11.60
CA ASP A 32 6.66 -34.48 -10.88
C ASP A 32 7.20 -33.18 -10.30
N GLY A 33 7.65 -33.23 -9.05
CA GLY A 33 8.22 -32.08 -8.34
C GLY A 33 7.21 -31.08 -7.75
N VAL A 34 5.90 -31.29 -7.90
CA VAL A 34 4.88 -30.40 -7.32
C VAL A 34 4.79 -30.60 -5.81
N GLN A 35 5.13 -29.56 -5.06
CA GLN A 35 5.07 -29.50 -3.60
C GLN A 35 3.81 -28.79 -3.09
N GLY A 36 3.14 -28.03 -3.95
CA GLY A 36 1.83 -27.50 -3.65
C GLY A 36 1.22 -26.68 -4.78
N ILE A 37 -0.08 -26.44 -4.69
CA ILE A 37 -0.85 -25.70 -5.69
C ILE A 37 -1.80 -24.75 -4.96
N THR A 38 -1.82 -23.49 -5.35
CA THR A 38 -2.80 -22.50 -4.87
C THR A 38 -3.67 -21.97 -6.00
N LEU A 39 -4.94 -21.73 -5.68
CA LEU A 39 -5.87 -20.93 -6.47
C LEU A 39 -5.76 -19.47 -6.05
N ASN A 40 -5.50 -18.58 -7.01
CA ASN A 40 -5.31 -17.15 -6.78
C ASN A 40 -6.38 -16.34 -7.53
N GLY A 41 -6.15 -15.03 -7.67
CA GLY A 41 -6.94 -14.17 -8.56
C GLY A 41 -8.43 -14.09 -8.24
N GLY A 42 -9.27 -13.89 -9.25
CA GLY A 42 -10.71 -13.60 -9.07
C GLY A 42 -11.47 -14.73 -8.36
N LEU A 43 -11.17 -15.98 -8.73
CA LEU A 43 -11.87 -17.16 -8.22
C LEU A 43 -11.61 -17.37 -6.72
N SER A 44 -10.37 -17.16 -6.29
CA SER A 44 -10.00 -17.22 -4.87
C SER A 44 -10.77 -16.17 -4.03
N ARG A 45 -11.09 -15.02 -4.65
CA ARG A 45 -11.85 -13.90 -4.07
C ARG A 45 -13.36 -14.08 -4.14
N GLY A 46 -13.83 -15.21 -4.66
CA GLY A 46 -15.24 -15.57 -4.67
C GLY A 46 -16.03 -15.08 -5.88
N TYR A 47 -15.38 -14.67 -6.97
CA TYR A 47 -16.08 -14.21 -8.17
C TYR A 47 -15.40 -14.67 -9.47
N ALA A 48 -16.20 -15.17 -10.41
CA ALA A 48 -15.76 -15.45 -11.78
C ALA A 48 -16.89 -15.17 -12.78
N ASP A 49 -16.53 -14.79 -14.00
CA ASP A 49 -17.40 -14.63 -15.16
C ASP A 49 -16.69 -15.03 -16.46
N GLU A 50 -17.30 -14.78 -17.62
CA GLU A 50 -16.73 -15.14 -18.92
C GLU A 50 -15.39 -14.46 -19.27
N LEU A 51 -15.00 -13.41 -18.54
CA LEU A 51 -13.71 -12.72 -18.72
C LEU A 51 -12.67 -13.19 -17.70
N SER A 52 -13.04 -14.13 -16.83
CA SER A 52 -12.17 -14.64 -15.77
C SER A 52 -11.27 -15.75 -16.27
N GLU A 53 -10.09 -15.82 -15.68
CA GLU A 53 -9.14 -16.92 -15.82
C GLU A 53 -9.04 -17.73 -14.53
N ILE A 54 -8.59 -18.97 -14.62
CA ILE A 54 -8.22 -19.80 -13.47
C ILE A 54 -6.76 -19.53 -13.17
N ASP A 55 -6.50 -18.67 -12.18
CA ASP A 55 -5.15 -18.35 -11.71
C ASP A 55 -4.60 -19.44 -10.80
N LEU A 56 -3.53 -20.12 -11.22
CA LEU A 56 -2.86 -21.15 -10.42
C LEU A 56 -1.40 -20.80 -10.18
N VAL A 57 -0.90 -21.08 -8.98
CA VAL A 57 0.53 -21.10 -8.67
C VAL A 57 0.92 -22.51 -8.28
N PHE A 58 1.87 -23.09 -9.01
CA PHE A 58 2.51 -24.36 -8.70
C PHE A 58 3.82 -24.08 -7.97
N TYR A 59 3.91 -24.55 -6.72
CA TYR A 59 5.14 -24.52 -5.94
C TYR A 59 5.90 -25.81 -6.19
N LEU A 60 7.12 -25.68 -6.69
CA LEU A 60 7.96 -26.77 -7.15
C LEU A 60 9.21 -26.90 -6.28
N GLU A 61 9.77 -28.10 -6.22
CA GLU A 61 11.18 -28.27 -5.83
C GLU A 61 12.11 -27.54 -6.83
N SER A 62 13.29 -27.11 -6.38
CA SER A 62 14.19 -26.28 -7.19
C SER A 62 14.61 -26.92 -8.51
N SER A 63 14.92 -28.22 -8.52
CA SER A 63 15.34 -28.90 -9.76
C SER A 63 14.19 -29.02 -10.79
N PRO A 64 12.98 -29.49 -10.43
CA PRO A 64 11.79 -29.38 -11.29
C PRO A 64 11.47 -27.96 -11.73
N TYR A 65 11.57 -26.97 -10.84
CA TYR A 65 11.37 -25.55 -11.18
C TYR A 65 12.31 -25.09 -12.31
N GLU A 66 13.61 -25.36 -12.18
CA GLU A 66 14.61 -25.01 -13.20
C GLU A 66 14.28 -25.67 -14.55
N LEU A 67 13.90 -26.94 -14.54
CA LEU A 67 13.50 -27.66 -15.76
C LEU A 67 12.28 -26.99 -16.41
N TRP A 68 11.22 -26.72 -15.65
CA TRP A 68 9.98 -26.14 -16.18
C TRP A 68 10.23 -24.72 -16.71
N ASN A 69 10.99 -23.92 -15.95
CA ASN A 69 11.36 -22.55 -16.33
C ASN A 69 12.31 -22.51 -17.55
N SER A 70 13.09 -23.56 -17.78
CA SER A 70 13.95 -23.71 -18.97
C SER A 70 13.22 -24.18 -20.24
N GLY A 71 11.87 -24.24 -20.21
CA GLY A 71 11.04 -24.60 -21.36
C GLY A 71 10.70 -26.09 -21.45
N GLN A 72 10.95 -26.86 -20.39
CA GLN A 72 10.61 -28.30 -20.31
C GLN A 72 9.39 -28.55 -19.40
N SER A 73 8.54 -27.55 -19.22
CA SER A 73 7.32 -27.68 -18.43
C SER A 73 6.37 -28.73 -19.06
N PRO A 74 5.81 -29.66 -18.27
CA PRO A 74 4.85 -30.65 -18.76
C PRO A 74 3.48 -30.05 -19.08
N ILE A 75 3.24 -28.80 -18.65
CA ILE A 75 2.02 -28.03 -18.89
C ILE A 75 2.35 -26.63 -19.44
N PRO A 76 1.42 -25.98 -20.16
CA PRO A 76 1.62 -24.59 -20.57
C PRO A 76 1.73 -23.65 -19.36
N LEU A 77 2.60 -22.64 -19.46
CA LEU A 77 2.80 -21.60 -18.43
C LEU A 77 2.29 -20.24 -18.94
N GLY A 78 1.90 -19.37 -18.02
CA GLY A 78 1.27 -18.09 -18.29
C GLY A 78 -0.18 -18.23 -18.77
N ILE A 79 -0.65 -17.23 -19.51
CA ILE A 79 -2.02 -17.19 -20.03
C ILE A 79 -2.20 -18.24 -21.13
N THR A 80 -3.04 -19.23 -20.88
CA THR A 80 -3.27 -20.38 -21.77
C THR A 80 -4.72 -20.83 -21.74
N ARG A 81 -5.14 -21.57 -22.77
CA ARG A 81 -6.47 -22.19 -22.82
C ARG A 81 -6.35 -23.70 -22.64
N ILE A 82 -7.06 -24.21 -21.63
CA ILE A 82 -7.21 -25.65 -21.41
C ILE A 82 -8.70 -25.95 -21.50
N GLY A 83 -9.10 -26.72 -22.50
CA GLY A 83 -10.52 -26.94 -22.82
C GLY A 83 -11.22 -25.62 -23.17
N SER A 84 -12.34 -25.33 -22.49
CA SER A 84 -13.11 -24.10 -22.69
C SER A 84 -12.68 -22.92 -21.82
N TYR A 85 -11.74 -23.12 -20.89
CA TYR A 85 -11.39 -22.13 -19.87
C TYR A 85 -10.01 -21.52 -20.11
N LEU A 86 -9.88 -20.25 -19.74
CA LEU A 86 -8.61 -19.55 -19.69
C LEU A 86 -7.96 -19.82 -18.33
N TYR A 87 -6.67 -20.07 -18.33
CA TYR A 87 -5.83 -20.24 -17.14
C TYR A 87 -4.69 -19.22 -17.19
N ASP A 88 -4.25 -18.74 -16.04
CA ASP A 88 -2.94 -18.12 -15.87
C ASP A 88 -2.13 -19.00 -14.90
N ILE A 89 -1.18 -19.77 -15.44
CA ILE A 89 -0.41 -20.76 -14.68
C ILE A 89 0.98 -20.21 -14.39
N LYS A 90 1.29 -20.04 -13.11
CA LYS A 90 2.61 -19.62 -12.62
C LYS A 90 3.30 -20.78 -11.91
N ILE A 91 4.62 -20.75 -11.96
CA ILE A 91 5.48 -21.66 -11.21
C ILE A 91 6.39 -20.86 -10.29
N SER A 92 6.69 -21.43 -9.13
CA SER A 92 7.57 -20.83 -8.13
C SER A 92 8.47 -21.90 -7.52
N ASP A 93 9.74 -21.56 -7.29
CA ASP A 93 10.61 -22.34 -6.44
C ASP A 93 10.19 -22.15 -4.98
N LEU A 94 9.82 -23.25 -4.30
CA LEU A 94 9.36 -23.18 -2.92
C LEU A 94 10.46 -22.72 -1.96
N GLU A 95 11.71 -23.15 -2.14
CA GLU A 95 12.81 -22.76 -1.26
C GLU A 95 13.11 -21.25 -1.36
N GLU A 96 13.03 -20.70 -2.58
CA GLU A 96 13.18 -19.27 -2.79
C GLU A 96 12.01 -18.48 -2.17
N GLU A 97 10.77 -18.91 -2.39
CA GLU A 97 9.60 -18.20 -1.87
C GLU A 97 9.52 -18.21 -0.33
N LEU A 98 10.02 -19.28 0.31
CA LEU A 98 10.16 -19.32 1.77
C LEU A 98 11.08 -18.21 2.29
N GLN A 99 12.17 -17.91 1.59
CA GLN A 99 13.15 -16.88 1.99
C GLN A 99 12.78 -15.47 1.54
N ARG A 100 12.02 -15.34 0.45
CA ARG A 100 11.71 -14.05 -0.18
C ARG A 100 10.84 -13.16 0.71
N SER A 101 11.19 -11.87 0.80
CA SER A 101 10.29 -10.85 1.36
C SER A 101 9.20 -10.49 0.34
N TRP A 102 7.96 -10.38 0.80
CA TRP A 102 6.82 -10.10 -0.07
C TRP A 102 6.33 -8.67 0.15
N GLU A 103 6.14 -7.96 -0.96
CA GLU A 103 5.54 -6.63 -0.97
C GLU A 103 4.03 -6.70 -0.75
N SER A 104 3.42 -5.56 -0.39
CA SER A 104 2.00 -5.50 -0.01
C SER A 104 1.04 -6.12 -1.04
N VAL A 105 1.28 -5.94 -2.34
CA VAL A 105 0.39 -6.49 -3.39
C VAL A 105 0.45 -8.02 -3.42
N ALA A 106 1.64 -8.60 -3.23
CA ALA A 106 1.81 -10.06 -3.18
C ALA A 106 1.16 -10.64 -1.91
N LEU A 107 1.34 -9.98 -0.76
CA LEU A 107 0.67 -10.37 0.49
C LEU A 107 -0.86 -10.22 0.39
N TRP A 108 -1.33 -9.20 -0.31
CA TRP A 108 -2.76 -9.03 -0.57
C TRP A 108 -3.31 -10.15 -1.45
N ASP A 109 -2.58 -10.59 -2.47
CA ASP A 109 -3.02 -11.74 -3.29
C ASP A 109 -2.98 -13.05 -2.50
N LEU A 110 -1.89 -13.32 -1.78
CA LEU A 110 -1.71 -14.50 -0.93
C LEU A 110 -2.83 -14.67 0.08
N SER A 111 -3.28 -13.57 0.67
CA SER A 111 -4.30 -13.59 1.72
C SER A 111 -5.69 -13.98 1.21
N TYR A 112 -5.96 -13.95 -0.10
CA TYR A 112 -7.17 -14.56 -0.69
C TYR A 112 -6.92 -15.94 -1.27
N ALA A 113 -5.65 -16.31 -1.51
CA ALA A 113 -5.30 -17.56 -2.15
C ALA A 113 -5.85 -18.75 -1.35
N LYS A 114 -6.26 -19.79 -2.08
CA LYS A 114 -6.74 -21.04 -1.49
C LYS A 114 -5.76 -22.15 -1.82
N VAL A 115 -5.30 -22.85 -0.80
CA VAL A 115 -4.50 -24.06 -0.97
C VAL A 115 -5.39 -25.15 -1.57
N LEU A 116 -5.01 -25.62 -2.75
CA LEU A 116 -5.67 -26.73 -3.44
C LEU A 116 -4.95 -28.06 -3.17
N TYR A 117 -3.61 -28.02 -3.12
CA TYR A 117 -2.75 -29.16 -2.84
C TYR A 117 -1.57 -28.72 -1.97
N ASP A 118 -1.30 -29.43 -0.88
CA ASP A 118 -0.19 -29.18 0.06
C ASP A 118 0.08 -30.44 0.90
N PRO A 119 0.73 -31.48 0.30
CA PRO A 119 0.90 -32.78 0.94
C PRO A 119 1.77 -32.73 2.21
N THR A 120 2.63 -31.72 2.34
CA THR A 120 3.58 -31.59 3.45
C THR A 120 3.19 -30.51 4.46
N GLY A 121 2.18 -29.68 4.16
CA GLY A 121 1.78 -28.53 4.96
C GLY A 121 2.70 -27.32 4.84
N GLN A 122 3.68 -27.35 3.92
CA GLN A 122 4.66 -26.28 3.76
C GLN A 122 4.04 -25.01 3.16
N ILE A 123 3.07 -25.15 2.25
CA ILE A 123 2.41 -23.98 1.64
C ILE A 123 1.56 -23.27 2.69
N ALA A 124 0.74 -24.02 3.44
CA ALA A 124 -0.07 -23.46 4.52
C ALA A 124 0.79 -22.77 5.58
N LYS A 125 1.93 -23.39 5.95
CA LYS A 125 2.89 -22.79 6.88
C LYS A 125 3.48 -21.49 6.33
N MET A 126 3.98 -21.49 5.08
CA MET A 126 4.51 -20.31 4.42
C MET A 126 3.47 -19.18 4.40
N MET A 127 2.24 -19.48 3.98
CA MET A 127 1.15 -18.50 3.95
C MET A 127 0.89 -17.90 5.34
N SER A 128 0.83 -18.74 6.38
CA SER A 128 0.64 -18.27 7.75
C SER A 128 1.77 -17.36 8.23
N GLU A 129 3.02 -17.68 7.87
CA GLU A 129 4.20 -16.89 8.27
C GLU A 129 4.25 -15.55 7.53
N LYS A 130 4.04 -15.54 6.20
CA LYS A 130 4.02 -14.31 5.40
C LYS A 130 2.89 -13.36 5.81
N LEU A 131 1.74 -13.91 6.23
CA LEU A 131 0.55 -13.15 6.60
C LEU A 131 0.46 -12.83 8.10
N ALA A 132 1.47 -13.20 8.89
CA ALA A 132 1.45 -13.05 10.35
C ALA A 132 1.34 -11.57 10.80
N HIS A 133 1.80 -10.63 9.97
CA HIS A 133 1.83 -9.21 10.30
C HIS A 133 0.99 -8.40 9.32
N THR A 134 -0.12 -7.86 9.80
CA THR A 134 -0.92 -6.90 9.02
C THR A 134 -0.27 -5.51 9.03
N PRO A 135 -0.52 -4.67 8.02
CA PRO A 135 -0.03 -3.29 8.03
C PRO A 135 -0.51 -2.50 9.24
N GLU A 136 0.38 -1.69 9.81
CA GLU A 136 0.05 -0.74 10.87
C GLU A 136 -0.50 0.56 10.26
N PRO A 137 -1.56 1.17 10.83
CA PRO A 137 -2.16 2.35 10.21
C PRO A 137 -1.21 3.55 10.06
N LEU A 138 -0.22 3.70 10.94
CA LEU A 138 0.82 4.74 10.83
C LEU A 138 1.73 4.54 9.60
N HIS A 139 1.83 3.34 9.03
CA HIS A 139 2.54 3.12 7.76
C HIS A 139 1.88 3.84 6.58
N ALA A 140 0.66 4.38 6.74
CA ALA A 140 0.02 5.24 5.76
C ALA A 140 0.65 6.64 5.66
N GLU A 141 1.56 7.03 6.57
CA GLU A 141 2.23 8.35 6.60
C GLU A 141 2.72 8.79 5.21
N GLY A 142 3.54 7.96 4.55
CA GLY A 142 4.09 8.27 3.23
C GLY A 142 3.03 8.35 2.13
N LEU A 143 1.96 7.55 2.22
CA LEU A 143 0.86 7.57 1.26
C LEU A 143 0.01 8.84 1.41
N LEU A 144 -0.24 9.27 2.66
CA LEU A 144 -0.93 10.52 2.96
C LEU A 144 -0.11 11.72 2.54
N PHE A 145 1.21 11.71 2.76
CA PHE A 145 2.11 12.74 2.22
C PHE A 145 2.05 12.80 0.68
N ASN A 146 2.16 11.65 0.00
CA ASN A 146 2.10 11.61 -1.46
C ASN A 146 0.73 12.10 -1.99
N CYS A 147 -0.37 11.71 -1.34
CA CYS A 147 -1.70 12.20 -1.68
C CYS A 147 -1.76 13.73 -1.55
N TRP A 148 -1.32 14.27 -0.41
CA TRP A 148 -1.24 15.72 -0.17
C TRP A 148 -0.36 16.42 -1.20
N TRP A 149 0.80 15.87 -1.53
CA TRP A 149 1.68 16.43 -2.56
C TRP A 149 0.96 16.55 -3.90
N TYR A 150 0.24 15.50 -4.32
CA TYR A 150 -0.46 15.52 -5.60
C TYR A 150 -1.67 16.45 -5.61
N PHE A 151 -2.53 16.43 -4.58
CA PHE A 151 -3.72 17.28 -4.60
C PHE A 151 -3.42 18.70 -4.20
N ARG A 152 -2.53 18.97 -3.26
CA ARG A 152 -2.23 20.32 -2.75
C ARG A 152 -1.11 20.97 -3.54
N LEU A 153 0.11 20.44 -3.47
CA LEU A 153 1.26 21.10 -4.10
C LEU A 153 1.17 21.09 -5.63
N ALA A 154 1.09 19.91 -6.24
CA ALA A 154 0.99 19.81 -7.69
C ALA A 154 -0.36 20.30 -8.21
N GLY A 155 -1.45 20.01 -7.50
CA GLY A 155 -2.80 20.47 -7.84
C GLY A 155 -2.91 21.98 -7.91
N ASP A 156 -2.46 22.71 -6.87
CA ASP A 156 -2.52 24.17 -6.83
C ASP A 156 -1.70 24.79 -7.97
N ILE A 157 -0.53 24.21 -8.30
CA ILE A 157 0.30 24.65 -9.43
C ILE A 157 -0.49 24.61 -10.74
N TRP A 158 -1.19 23.51 -11.03
CA TRP A 158 -1.91 23.37 -12.29
C TRP A 158 -3.22 24.16 -12.34
N ILE A 159 -3.89 24.33 -11.21
CA ILE A 159 -5.03 25.26 -11.07
C ILE A 159 -4.58 26.70 -11.37
N HIS A 160 -3.42 27.11 -10.82
CA HIS A 160 -2.85 28.43 -11.06
C HIS A 160 -2.41 28.62 -12.51
N ARG A 161 -1.75 27.61 -13.10
CA ARG A 161 -1.31 27.64 -14.51
C ARG A 161 -2.45 27.56 -15.52
N GLY A 162 -3.66 27.19 -15.09
CA GLY A 162 -4.82 27.09 -15.97
C GLY A 162 -4.74 25.90 -16.92
N ASP A 163 -4.18 24.77 -16.48
CA ASP A 163 -4.20 23.50 -17.22
C ASP A 163 -5.00 22.45 -16.44
N PRO A 164 -6.33 22.39 -16.64
CA PRO A 164 -7.19 21.44 -15.93
C PRO A 164 -6.88 19.99 -16.26
N VAL A 165 -6.49 19.67 -17.50
CA VAL A 165 -6.23 18.29 -17.93
C VAL A 165 -5.06 17.71 -17.16
N GLN A 166 -3.95 18.45 -17.09
CA GLN A 166 -2.80 18.05 -16.30
C GLN A 166 -3.12 18.05 -14.79
N GLY A 167 -3.94 18.99 -14.32
CA GLY A 167 -4.42 19.00 -12.93
C GLY A 167 -5.22 17.73 -12.58
N HIS A 168 -6.17 17.31 -13.41
CA HIS A 168 -6.94 16.08 -13.19
C HIS A 168 -6.04 14.84 -13.23
N SER A 169 -5.00 14.83 -14.06
CA SER A 169 -3.98 13.77 -14.04
C SER A 169 -3.27 13.68 -12.69
N MET A 170 -2.88 14.81 -12.08
CA MET A 170 -2.32 14.82 -10.71
C MET A 170 -3.34 14.36 -9.67
N LEU A 171 -4.61 14.76 -9.78
CA LEU A 171 -5.66 14.31 -8.86
C LEU A 171 -5.97 12.81 -8.97
N ASN A 172 -5.72 12.17 -10.13
CA ASN A 172 -5.80 10.70 -10.23
C ASN A 172 -4.70 10.01 -9.39
N MET A 173 -3.49 10.58 -9.38
CA MET A 173 -2.41 10.09 -8.53
C MET A 173 -2.76 10.29 -7.05
N ALA A 174 -3.33 11.44 -6.68
CA ALA A 174 -3.80 11.69 -5.32
C ALA A 174 -4.87 10.68 -4.87
N ALA A 175 -5.89 10.44 -5.70
CA ALA A 175 -6.96 9.48 -5.42
C ALA A 175 -6.42 8.06 -5.22
N THR A 176 -5.46 7.65 -6.04
CA THR A 176 -4.80 6.34 -5.90
C THR A 176 -4.11 6.21 -4.55
N ARG A 177 -3.26 7.19 -4.18
CA ARG A 177 -2.54 7.18 -2.90
C ARG A 177 -3.47 7.24 -1.69
N LEU A 178 -4.58 7.97 -1.80
CA LEU A 178 -5.59 8.02 -0.75
C LEU A 178 -6.30 6.67 -0.55
N LEU A 179 -6.64 5.97 -1.62
CA LEU A 179 -7.23 4.64 -1.55
C LEU A 179 -6.25 3.65 -0.90
N GLU A 180 -4.98 3.66 -1.30
CA GLU A 180 -3.95 2.82 -0.67
C GLU A 180 -3.83 3.12 0.83
N ALA A 181 -3.80 4.39 1.23
CA ALA A 181 -3.79 4.80 2.64
C ALA A 181 -5.03 4.31 3.40
N LEU A 182 -6.21 4.31 2.76
CA LEU A 182 -7.46 3.81 3.35
C LEU A 182 -7.40 2.29 3.63
N PHE A 183 -6.73 1.49 2.79
CA PHE A 183 -6.50 0.06 3.08
C PHE A 183 -5.59 -0.12 4.29
N ILE A 184 -4.48 0.62 4.35
CA ILE A 184 -3.55 0.57 5.49
C ILE A 184 -4.23 1.04 6.78
N ALA A 185 -5.08 2.07 6.72
CA ALA A 185 -5.89 2.54 7.85
C ALA A 185 -6.79 1.42 8.43
N ASN A 186 -7.27 0.52 7.58
CA ASN A 186 -8.07 -0.64 7.96
C ASN A 186 -7.23 -1.87 8.35
N ARG A 187 -5.90 -1.74 8.46
CA ARG A 187 -4.95 -2.84 8.70
C ARG A 187 -5.05 -3.93 7.63
N GLU A 188 -5.34 -3.54 6.39
CA GLU A 188 -5.43 -4.44 5.24
C GLU A 188 -4.29 -4.15 4.27
N TYR A 189 -3.82 -5.19 3.58
CA TYR A 189 -2.82 -5.05 2.53
C TYR A 189 -3.40 -4.27 1.35
N VAL A 190 -2.57 -3.44 0.71
CA VAL A 190 -2.95 -2.68 -0.47
C VAL A 190 -3.20 -3.64 -1.65
N PRO A 191 -4.38 -3.58 -2.28
CA PRO A 191 -4.70 -4.41 -3.42
C PRO A 191 -3.96 -3.99 -4.69
N HIS A 192 -3.89 -4.91 -5.66
CA HIS A 192 -3.52 -4.55 -7.03
C HIS A 192 -4.46 -3.46 -7.58
N GLU A 193 -3.94 -2.55 -8.41
CA GLU A 193 -4.65 -1.36 -8.91
C GLU A 193 -6.04 -1.67 -9.52
N LYS A 194 -6.15 -2.78 -10.27
CA LYS A 194 -7.40 -3.31 -10.84
C LYS A 194 -8.53 -3.43 -9.82
N TRP A 195 -8.18 -3.76 -8.57
CA TRP A 195 -9.12 -4.04 -7.49
C TRP A 195 -9.25 -2.91 -6.47
N LEU A 196 -8.38 -1.90 -6.53
CA LEU A 196 -8.23 -0.86 -5.51
C LEU A 196 -9.55 -0.12 -5.23
N VAL A 197 -10.15 0.46 -6.27
CA VAL A 197 -11.44 1.16 -6.15
C VAL A 197 -12.55 0.20 -5.76
N HIS A 198 -12.61 -0.97 -6.39
CA HIS A 198 -13.67 -1.95 -6.19
C HIS A 198 -13.75 -2.43 -4.73
N MET A 199 -12.63 -2.91 -4.21
CA MET A 199 -12.53 -3.52 -2.89
C MET A 199 -12.62 -2.49 -1.77
N SER A 200 -12.37 -1.20 -2.05
CA SER A 200 -12.53 -0.14 -1.04
C SER A 200 -13.95 -0.02 -0.49
N ARG A 201 -14.96 -0.46 -1.26
CA ARG A 201 -16.39 -0.34 -0.92
C ARG A 201 -16.82 -1.25 0.23
N THR A 202 -16.06 -2.32 0.48
CA THR A 202 -16.36 -3.32 1.50
C THR A 202 -15.36 -3.30 2.65
N LEU A 203 -14.55 -2.23 2.75
CA LEU A 203 -13.70 -2.01 3.92
C LEU A 203 -14.55 -1.79 5.18
N PRO A 204 -14.12 -2.32 6.34
CA PRO A 204 -14.85 -2.15 7.61
C PRO A 204 -15.08 -0.69 8.00
N TRP A 205 -14.11 0.19 7.71
CA TRP A 205 -14.23 1.62 7.92
C TRP A 205 -13.92 2.40 6.63
N THR A 206 -14.76 3.39 6.36
CA THR A 206 -14.59 4.35 5.26
C THR A 206 -15.02 5.75 5.72
N PRO A 207 -14.55 6.82 5.04
CA PRO A 207 -15.12 8.16 5.20
C PRO A 207 -16.63 8.21 5.02
N ALA A 208 -17.28 9.25 5.55
CA ALA A 208 -18.72 9.39 5.46
C ALA A 208 -19.18 9.52 4.00
N CYS A 209 -20.32 8.90 3.66
CA CYS A 209 -20.90 8.90 2.31
C CYS A 209 -19.94 8.38 1.22
N TRP A 210 -19.15 7.36 1.56
CA TRP A 210 -18.04 6.86 0.74
C TRP A 210 -18.39 6.61 -0.73
N GLU A 211 -19.46 5.86 -1.03
CA GLU A 211 -19.82 5.52 -2.43
C GLU A 211 -20.09 6.75 -3.30
N THR A 212 -20.72 7.78 -2.74
CA THR A 212 -20.97 9.04 -3.46
C THR A 212 -19.68 9.79 -3.67
N ARG A 213 -18.89 9.99 -2.60
CA ARG A 213 -17.66 10.78 -2.66
C ARG A 213 -16.53 10.10 -3.42
N LEU A 214 -16.54 8.78 -3.51
CA LEU A 214 -15.67 8.00 -4.39
C LEU A 214 -15.94 8.35 -5.86
N LYS A 215 -17.22 8.46 -6.27
CA LYS A 215 -17.57 8.88 -7.64
C LYS A 215 -17.15 10.32 -7.89
N GLU A 216 -17.37 11.20 -6.94
CA GLU A 216 -16.99 12.61 -7.04
C GLU A 216 -15.46 12.77 -7.13
N MET A 217 -14.69 12.04 -6.30
CA MET A 217 -13.23 11.98 -6.36
C MET A 217 -12.72 11.46 -7.71
N MET A 218 -13.42 10.55 -8.37
CA MET A 218 -13.03 9.99 -9.66
C MET A 218 -13.55 10.79 -10.87
N SER A 219 -14.51 11.69 -10.67
CA SER A 219 -15.13 12.48 -11.73
C SER A 219 -14.21 13.62 -12.18
N THR A 220 -14.05 13.79 -13.48
CA THR A 220 -13.36 14.95 -14.07
C THR A 220 -14.30 16.11 -14.39
N GLY A 221 -15.60 15.96 -14.13
CA GLY A 221 -16.60 16.95 -14.53
C GLY A 221 -16.51 17.27 -16.03
N ASP A 222 -16.46 18.56 -16.36
CA ASP A 222 -16.31 19.09 -17.72
C ASP A 222 -14.86 19.47 -18.07
N LEU A 223 -13.88 19.08 -17.25
CA LEU A 223 -12.46 19.46 -17.37
C LEU A 223 -12.23 20.99 -17.34
N SER A 224 -13.14 21.74 -16.73
CA SER A 224 -12.92 23.16 -16.41
C SER A 224 -12.02 23.33 -15.18
N LYS A 225 -11.49 24.54 -14.99
CA LYS A 225 -10.77 24.91 -13.75
C LYS A 225 -11.66 24.74 -12.52
N GLU A 226 -12.93 25.07 -12.65
CA GLU A 226 -13.94 24.95 -11.60
C GLU A 226 -14.15 23.48 -11.22
N SER A 227 -14.29 22.58 -12.20
CA SER A 227 -14.41 21.14 -11.95
C SER A 227 -13.16 20.55 -11.27
N LEU A 228 -11.97 21.05 -11.62
CA LEU A 228 -10.71 20.67 -10.99
C LEU A 228 -10.66 21.09 -9.52
N ILE A 229 -11.03 22.34 -9.21
CA ILE A 229 -11.08 22.87 -7.83
C ILE A 229 -12.07 22.08 -6.98
N VAL A 230 -13.27 21.81 -7.52
CA VAL A 230 -14.28 21.01 -6.81
C VAL A 230 -13.73 19.62 -6.49
N ARG A 231 -13.13 18.95 -7.47
CA ARG A 231 -12.52 17.62 -7.29
C ARG A 231 -11.39 17.63 -6.26
N GLN A 232 -10.53 18.66 -6.28
CA GLN A 232 -9.45 18.84 -5.31
C GLN A 232 -9.99 18.94 -3.88
N ALA A 233 -11.05 19.73 -3.67
CA ALA A 233 -11.68 19.89 -2.36
C ALA A 233 -12.26 18.57 -1.83
N ILE A 234 -12.89 17.76 -2.70
CA ILE A 234 -13.39 16.43 -2.32
C ILE A 234 -12.26 15.53 -1.82
N ILE A 235 -11.13 15.48 -2.54
CA ILE A 235 -9.95 14.70 -2.16
C ILE A 235 -9.41 15.18 -0.82
N GLU A 236 -9.28 16.50 -0.63
CA GLU A 236 -8.81 17.08 0.62
C GLU A 236 -9.69 16.68 1.81
N HIS A 237 -11.03 16.76 1.66
CA HIS A 237 -11.94 16.36 2.72
C HIS A 237 -11.81 14.88 3.07
N LEU A 238 -11.72 14.00 2.06
CA LEU A 238 -11.53 12.56 2.28
C LEU A 238 -10.17 12.28 2.95
N TRP A 239 -9.12 12.98 2.53
CA TRP A 239 -7.79 12.88 3.12
C TRP A 239 -7.80 13.24 4.60
N ARG A 240 -8.47 14.35 4.99
CA ARG A 240 -8.58 14.78 6.39
C ARG A 240 -9.32 13.76 7.25
N GLU A 241 -10.33 13.09 6.72
CA GLU A 241 -11.05 12.03 7.45
C GLU A 241 -10.19 10.78 7.67
N VAL A 242 -9.41 10.36 6.66
CA VAL A 242 -8.47 9.23 6.81
C VAL A 242 -7.37 9.57 7.82
N ASP A 243 -6.80 10.77 7.72
CA ASP A 243 -5.80 11.29 8.65
C ASP A 243 -6.34 11.33 10.10
N SER A 244 -7.51 11.94 10.30
CA SER A 244 -8.16 12.02 11.61
C SER A 244 -8.50 10.65 12.18
N TYR A 245 -8.94 9.71 11.34
CA TYR A 245 -9.22 8.34 11.77
C TYR A 245 -7.96 7.66 12.30
N ILE A 246 -6.85 7.71 11.57
CA ILE A 246 -5.58 7.12 12.00
C ILE A 246 -5.11 7.76 13.31
N ILE A 247 -5.12 9.09 13.40
CA ILE A 247 -4.74 9.82 14.63
C ILE A 247 -5.59 9.35 15.82
N SER A 248 -6.91 9.28 15.65
CA SER A 248 -7.82 8.87 16.74
C SER A 248 -7.59 7.44 17.24
N LYS A 249 -6.96 6.59 16.43
CA LYS A 249 -6.71 5.18 16.76
C LYS A 249 -5.30 4.92 17.25
N GLU A 250 -4.31 5.54 16.64
CA GLU A 250 -2.90 5.20 16.87
C GLU A 250 -2.16 6.25 17.71
N CYS A 251 -2.56 7.52 17.67
CA CYS A 251 -1.93 8.58 18.45
C CYS A 251 -2.93 9.64 18.94
N PRO A 252 -3.89 9.28 19.83
CA PRO A 252 -4.86 10.23 20.35
C PRO A 252 -4.19 11.44 21.02
N GLY A 253 -4.62 12.65 20.66
CA GLY A 253 -4.06 13.90 21.18
C GLY A 253 -2.84 14.42 20.41
N TYR A 254 -2.41 13.75 19.34
CA TYR A 254 -1.47 14.31 18.38
C TYR A 254 -2.15 15.41 17.55
N ASN A 255 -1.55 16.61 17.52
CA ASN A 255 -2.17 17.81 16.94
C ASN A 255 -1.77 18.10 15.50
N LEU A 256 -0.89 17.29 14.91
CA LEU A 256 -0.48 17.41 13.51
C LEU A 256 -1.06 16.27 12.69
N ASN A 257 -0.99 16.40 11.37
CA ASN A 257 -1.34 15.30 10.46
C ASN A 257 -0.35 14.13 10.57
N VAL A 258 -0.83 12.92 10.28
CA VAL A 258 -0.04 11.67 10.24
C VAL A 258 1.19 11.85 9.35
N MET A 259 1.07 12.60 8.24
CA MET A 259 2.20 12.85 7.32
C MET A 259 3.43 13.47 8.00
N HIS A 260 3.29 14.10 9.15
CA HIS A 260 4.38 14.73 9.91
C HIS A 260 5.00 13.80 10.98
N LYS A 261 4.40 12.63 11.24
CA LYS A 261 4.66 11.82 12.45
C LYS A 261 6.13 11.44 12.62
N THR A 262 6.76 10.92 11.58
CA THR A 262 8.17 10.52 11.61
C THR A 262 9.07 11.73 11.92
N PHE A 263 8.84 12.87 11.27
CA PHE A 263 9.64 14.07 11.50
C PHE A 263 9.46 14.60 12.92
N TYR A 264 8.23 14.66 13.40
CA TYR A 264 7.90 15.09 14.76
C TYR A 264 8.57 14.20 15.81
N ASP A 265 8.52 12.87 15.65
CA ASP A 265 9.15 11.92 16.58
C ASP A 265 10.67 12.07 16.61
N LEU A 266 11.29 12.27 15.44
CA LEU A 266 12.72 12.51 15.35
C LEU A 266 13.13 13.84 16.00
N LEU A 267 12.32 14.89 15.84
CA LEU A 267 12.54 16.17 16.53
C LEU A 267 12.45 15.99 18.05
N LYS A 268 11.39 15.34 18.54
CA LYS A 268 11.22 15.03 19.97
C LYS A 268 12.34 14.16 20.52
N PHE A 269 12.88 13.25 19.73
CA PHE A 269 14.01 12.41 20.11
C PHE A 269 15.32 13.20 20.25
N LEU A 270 15.54 14.21 19.41
CA LEU A 270 16.74 15.05 19.43
C LEU A 270 16.68 16.16 20.48
N LEU A 271 15.52 16.79 20.66
CA LEU A 271 15.34 17.99 21.48
C LEU A 271 15.92 17.90 22.92
N PRO A 272 15.81 16.78 23.66
CA PRO A 272 16.38 16.72 25.01
C PRO A 272 17.91 16.60 25.04
N LYS A 273 18.56 16.31 23.91
CA LYS A 273 19.99 15.96 23.85
C LYS A 273 20.82 17.16 23.41
N ASP A 274 22.01 17.32 23.99
CA ASP A 274 23.02 18.26 23.48
C ASP A 274 23.93 17.58 22.43
N SER A 275 24.11 16.26 22.56
CA SER A 275 24.79 15.43 21.59
C SER A 275 24.28 13.98 21.66
N LEU A 276 24.45 13.23 20.57
CA LEU A 276 24.17 11.79 20.53
C LEU A 276 25.19 11.04 19.65
N PRO A 277 25.56 9.80 19.99
CA PRO A 277 26.37 8.96 19.12
C PRO A 277 25.68 8.71 17.78
N ILE A 278 26.46 8.70 16.68
CA ILE A 278 25.92 8.43 15.34
C ILE A 278 25.14 7.11 15.31
N LYS A 279 25.65 6.07 15.99
CA LYS A 279 25.01 4.76 16.03
C LYS A 279 23.57 4.82 16.56
N GLU A 280 23.35 5.62 17.62
CA GLU A 280 22.03 5.77 18.24
C GLU A 280 21.00 6.41 17.29
N TRP A 281 21.47 7.24 16.36
CA TRP A 281 20.64 7.79 15.29
C TRP A 281 20.42 6.79 14.16
N THR A 282 21.48 6.12 13.69
CA THR A 282 21.42 5.22 12.53
C THR A 282 20.59 3.96 12.78
N ASP A 283 20.41 3.58 14.04
CA ASP A 283 19.47 2.53 14.44
C ASP A 283 18.00 2.91 14.18
N ARG A 284 17.71 4.20 13.91
CA ARG A 284 16.37 4.75 13.66
C ARG A 284 16.21 5.33 12.26
N MET A 285 17.21 6.05 11.76
CA MET A 285 17.12 6.81 10.53
C MET A 285 18.49 7.01 9.86
N GLY A 286 18.52 7.09 8.54
CA GLY A 286 19.74 7.41 7.79
C GLY A 286 20.29 8.79 8.14
N LEU A 287 21.62 8.96 8.10
CA LEU A 287 22.28 10.26 8.35
C LEU A 287 21.86 11.35 7.36
N SER A 288 21.44 10.98 6.14
CA SER A 288 20.94 11.92 5.13
C SER A 288 19.70 12.69 5.59
N MET A 289 18.96 12.18 6.58
CA MET A 289 17.83 12.90 7.18
C MET A 289 18.28 14.20 7.88
N LEU A 290 19.48 14.22 8.46
CA LEU A 290 20.02 15.42 9.13
C LEU A 290 20.34 16.54 8.13
N SER A 291 20.43 16.24 6.84
CA SER A 291 20.60 17.23 5.77
C SER A 291 19.28 17.83 5.29
N ARG A 292 18.13 17.41 5.84
CA ARG A 292 16.80 17.93 5.50
C ARG A 292 16.37 19.02 6.47
N GLU A 293 15.43 19.86 6.05
CA GLU A 293 14.75 20.78 6.97
C GLU A 293 13.88 19.98 7.97
N PRO A 294 13.72 20.47 9.22
CA PRO A 294 14.49 21.55 9.84
C PRO A 294 15.84 21.07 10.42
N PHE A 295 16.16 19.77 10.37
CA PHE A 295 17.34 19.17 11.01
C PHE A 295 18.67 19.84 10.68
N VAL A 296 18.86 20.23 9.41
CA VAL A 296 20.11 20.84 8.94
C VAL A 296 20.43 22.17 9.61
N ARG A 297 19.42 22.86 10.16
CA ARG A 297 19.59 24.18 10.78
C ARG A 297 20.12 24.12 12.20
N PHE A 298 19.90 23.01 12.90
CA PHE A 298 20.22 22.89 14.33
C PHE A 298 21.07 21.67 14.67
N THR A 299 21.37 20.80 13.71
CA THR A 299 22.26 19.66 13.91
C THR A 299 23.58 19.82 13.17
N SER A 300 24.64 19.21 13.70
CA SER A 300 25.90 19.05 12.97
C SER A 300 26.49 17.67 13.26
N VAL A 301 27.15 17.08 12.27
CA VAL A 301 27.73 15.74 12.38
C VAL A 301 29.25 15.88 12.49
N THR A 302 29.79 15.33 13.57
CA THR A 302 31.24 15.13 13.77
C THR A 302 31.58 13.66 13.52
N LYS A 303 32.84 13.24 13.73
CA LYS A 303 33.29 11.88 13.38
C LYS A 303 32.43 10.77 14.03
N ASP A 304 32.04 10.95 15.29
CA ASP A 304 31.35 9.91 16.07
C ASP A 304 30.03 10.40 16.72
N GLN A 305 29.73 11.69 16.61
CA GLN A 305 28.62 12.34 17.34
C GLN A 305 27.83 13.29 16.44
N ILE A 306 26.54 13.36 16.70
CA ILE A 306 25.64 14.42 16.22
C ILE A 306 25.51 15.44 17.35
N ILE A 307 25.79 16.71 17.07
CA ILE A 307 25.63 17.82 18.00
C ILE A 307 24.30 18.49 17.72
N VAL A 308 23.54 18.78 18.77
CA VAL A 308 22.18 19.36 18.70
C VAL A 308 22.19 20.73 19.37
N ASP A 309 21.89 21.77 18.59
CA ASP A 309 21.78 23.14 19.06
C ASP A 309 20.30 23.50 19.26
N LYS A 310 19.81 23.24 20.48
CA LYS A 310 18.40 23.45 20.86
C LYS A 310 17.96 24.92 20.68
N HIS A 311 18.87 25.86 20.94
CA HIS A 311 18.59 27.29 20.80
C HIS A 311 18.37 27.65 19.34
N LYS A 312 19.16 27.07 18.42
CA LYS A 312 18.91 27.25 16.99
C LYS A 312 17.54 26.75 16.60
N LEU A 313 17.16 25.53 16.98
CA LEU A 313 15.83 24.98 16.67
C LEU A 313 14.69 25.91 17.14
N LEU A 314 14.73 26.33 18.41
CA LEU A 314 13.69 27.21 18.98
C LEU A 314 13.72 28.62 18.38
N SER A 315 14.84 29.05 17.79
CA SER A 315 14.95 30.33 17.09
C SER A 315 14.43 30.34 15.65
N ILE A 316 14.25 29.16 15.02
CA ILE A 316 13.77 29.06 13.64
C ILE A 316 12.37 29.68 13.55
N GLN A 317 12.20 30.70 12.73
CA GLN A 317 10.88 31.30 12.52
C GLN A 317 10.10 30.46 11.48
N PRO A 318 8.82 30.12 11.72
CA PRO A 318 8.02 29.29 10.80
C PRO A 318 7.98 29.84 9.37
N GLU A 319 8.07 31.16 9.19
CA GLU A 319 8.06 31.85 7.89
C GLU A 319 9.33 31.60 7.07
N GLU A 320 10.40 31.10 7.68
CA GLU A 320 11.65 30.73 6.99
C GLU A 320 11.60 29.32 6.39
N LEU A 321 10.50 28.61 6.62
CA LEU A 321 10.30 27.22 6.23
C LEU A 321 9.15 27.10 5.22
N ASP A 322 9.18 26.03 4.44
CA ASP A 322 7.98 25.59 3.73
C ASP A 322 6.86 25.30 4.75
N SER A 323 5.61 25.55 4.38
CA SER A 323 4.46 25.45 5.29
C SER A 323 4.32 24.06 5.93
N TRP A 324 4.82 23.01 5.27
CA TRP A 324 4.86 21.67 5.83
C TRP A 324 5.83 21.57 7.03
N PHE A 325 7.03 22.13 6.92
CA PHE A 325 8.01 22.14 8.02
C PHE A 325 7.68 23.18 9.09
N ALA A 326 7.03 24.28 8.70
CA ALA A 326 6.57 25.33 9.61
C ALA A 326 5.66 24.75 10.70
N ALA A 327 4.64 23.96 10.32
CA ALA A 327 3.70 23.34 11.24
C ALA A 327 4.39 22.44 12.29
N LEU A 328 5.43 21.70 11.89
CA LEU A 328 6.24 20.89 12.80
C LEU A 328 6.96 21.74 13.85
N VAL A 329 7.60 22.83 13.42
CA VAL A 329 8.36 23.70 14.32
C VAL A 329 7.44 24.47 15.27
N GLU A 330 6.29 24.94 14.78
CA GLU A 330 5.26 25.59 15.60
C GLU A 330 4.78 24.65 16.72
N GLN A 331 4.39 23.43 16.38
CA GLN A 331 3.97 22.45 17.38
C GLN A 331 5.05 22.16 18.44
N ILE A 332 6.31 22.06 18.03
CA ILE A 332 7.42 21.83 18.97
C ILE A 332 7.60 23.01 19.92
N LYS A 333 7.46 24.25 19.43
CA LYS A 333 7.56 25.45 20.25
C LYS A 333 6.41 25.57 21.25
N GLU A 334 5.18 25.36 20.79
CA GLU A 334 3.99 25.41 21.66
C GLU A 334 4.08 24.42 22.83
N GLU A 335 4.72 23.27 22.63
CA GLU A 335 4.92 22.27 23.69
C GLU A 335 6.17 22.51 24.56
N SER A 336 7.02 23.46 24.18
CA SER A 336 8.25 23.83 24.91
C SER A 336 8.10 25.11 25.74
N GLU A 337 7.00 25.86 25.53
CA GLU A 337 6.51 26.96 26.37
C GLU A 337 5.69 26.44 27.55
#